data_AF-A0AAD4CX31-F1
#
_entry.id   AF-A0AAD4CX31-F1
#
_cell.length_a   1.000
_cell.length_b   1.000
_cell.length_c   1.000
_cell.angle_alpha   90.00
_cell.angle_beta   90.00
_cell.angle_gamma   90.00
#
_symmetry.space_group_name_H-M   'P 1'
#
loop_
_entity.id
_entity.type
_entity.pdbx_description
1 polymer ?
#
loop_
_entity_poly.entity_id
_entity_poly.type
_entity_poly.pdbx_seq_one_letter_code
_entity_poly.pdbx_strand_id
1 'polypeptide(L)'
;MALPGPACTVCEVKRDTDMPLLLCGGCKSEWYCSYNCQTADWTHHQVTCATNVSDSTIRKCGLCGGTVWSDNALKPCFRCTTQWYCSRECQVKDWTDHRETCAGRPNQPDSSEEPPADNEPAADNEPAADTEPAAGTEPTVDTEPPPKKKKKRDPPPPPKNLEVVISKPFLELETKTWLHNRSQEDVYKLLIDTYRLRQTDQFRLEEVIEPGTIFAGAPNSRYGFRRFLRQAQRKPGLLPPWWTAMTFDDCVEMGTDLSFTHSLMLVIEKNDIKECYGDRSMVTQLRLFGEQVYGIGPCGHSGEQALFAMRRREEGKKFVDLLKDSGFMGNGK
;
A
#
# COMPACT_ATOMS: atom_id res chain seq x y z
N MET A 1 27.81 -19.71 -39.45
CA MET A 1 28.09 -18.28 -39.17
C MET A 1 27.12 -17.86 -38.07
N ALA A 2 27.62 -17.41 -36.92
CA ALA A 2 26.76 -16.95 -35.83
C ALA A 2 26.10 -15.63 -36.23
N LEU A 3 24.78 -15.51 -36.07
CA LEU A 3 24.08 -14.24 -36.25
C LEU A 3 24.67 -13.22 -35.26
N PRO A 4 24.94 -11.97 -35.67
CA PRO A 4 25.39 -10.95 -34.74
C PRO A 4 24.35 -10.80 -33.63
N GLY A 5 24.78 -10.90 -32.37
CA GLY A 5 23.91 -10.70 -31.19
C GLY A 5 23.29 -9.30 -31.18
N PRO A 6 22.21 -9.11 -30.40
CA PRO A 6 21.48 -7.85 -30.37
C PRO A 6 22.40 -6.68 -29.94
N ALA A 7 22.15 -5.53 -30.54
CA ALA A 7 22.84 -4.27 -30.24
C ALA A 7 21.80 -3.22 -29.84
N CYS A 8 22.23 -2.17 -29.14
CA CYS A 8 21.33 -1.06 -28.82
C CYS A 8 20.83 -0.37 -30.09
N THR A 9 19.51 -0.19 -30.23
CA THR A 9 18.87 0.46 -31.38
C THR A 9 19.34 1.91 -31.62
N VAL A 10 19.82 2.60 -30.57
CA VAL A 10 20.23 4.02 -30.67
C VAL A 10 21.74 4.21 -30.82
N CYS A 11 22.55 3.51 -30.03
CA CYS A 11 23.99 3.73 -29.98
C CYS A 11 24.82 2.53 -30.45
N GLU A 12 24.16 1.48 -30.92
CA GLU A 12 24.74 0.26 -31.51
C GLU A 12 25.70 -0.52 -30.58
N VAL A 13 25.79 -0.14 -29.30
CA VAL A 13 26.62 -0.85 -28.33
C VAL A 13 26.09 -2.28 -28.17
N LYS A 14 27.00 -3.24 -28.28
CA LYS A 14 26.75 -4.64 -27.94
C LYS A 14 27.12 -4.86 -26.49
N ARG A 15 26.35 -5.68 -25.80
CA ARG A 15 26.68 -6.08 -24.43
C ARG A 15 26.66 -7.59 -24.29
N ASP A 16 27.41 -8.07 -23.31
CA ASP A 16 27.51 -9.49 -22.95
C ASP A 16 26.49 -9.87 -21.87
N THR A 17 26.63 -11.07 -21.33
CA THR A 17 25.73 -11.63 -20.31
C THR A 17 25.83 -10.92 -18.96
N ASP A 18 26.93 -10.22 -18.68
CA ASP A 18 27.16 -9.55 -17.39
C ASP A 18 26.48 -8.17 -17.35
N MET A 19 26.19 -7.58 -18.51
CA MET A 19 25.44 -6.33 -18.63
C MET A 19 24.40 -6.43 -19.76
N PRO A 20 23.26 -7.11 -19.57
CA PRO A 20 22.33 -7.34 -20.68
C PRO A 20 21.74 -6.04 -21.25
N LEU A 21 21.34 -6.09 -22.53
CA LEU A 21 20.50 -5.07 -23.14
C LEU A 21 19.07 -5.20 -22.60
N LEU A 22 18.42 -4.05 -22.38
CA LEU A 22 17.03 -3.92 -21.96
C LEU A 22 16.11 -4.06 -23.16
N LEU A 23 15.09 -4.89 -23.06
CA LEU A 23 14.02 -4.93 -24.05
C LEU A 23 13.01 -3.81 -23.81
N CYS A 24 12.36 -3.34 -24.87
CA CYS A 24 11.21 -2.46 -24.73
C CYS A 24 10.14 -3.12 -23.85
N GLY A 25 9.73 -2.46 -22.76
CA GLY A 25 8.72 -2.99 -21.84
C GLY A 25 7.34 -3.17 -22.46
N GLY A 26 7.03 -2.44 -23.54
CA GLY A 26 5.77 -2.58 -24.28
C GLY A 26 5.81 -3.71 -25.31
N CYS A 27 6.53 -3.50 -26.41
CA CYS A 27 6.53 -4.43 -27.55
C CYS A 27 7.54 -5.58 -27.44
N LYS A 28 8.54 -5.49 -26.55
CA LYS A 28 9.66 -6.45 -26.43
C LYS A 28 10.40 -6.75 -27.74
N SER A 29 10.30 -5.87 -28.74
CA SER A 29 10.93 -6.07 -30.06
C SER A 29 12.26 -5.33 -30.22
N GLU A 30 12.47 -4.25 -29.48
CA GLU A 30 13.67 -3.41 -29.55
C GLU A 30 14.57 -3.55 -28.32
N TRP A 31 15.89 -3.38 -28.53
CA TRP A 31 16.92 -3.56 -27.52
C TRP A 31 17.64 -2.24 -27.21
N TYR A 32 17.82 -1.93 -25.94
CA TYR A 32 18.43 -0.69 -25.49
C TYR A 32 19.49 -0.95 -24.42
N CYS A 33 20.63 -0.27 -24.50
CA CYS A 33 21.63 -0.38 -23.43
C CYS A 33 21.22 0.38 -22.17
N SER A 34 20.24 1.28 -22.27
CA SER A 34 19.75 2.06 -21.14
C SER A 34 18.34 2.59 -21.41
N TYR A 35 17.64 2.96 -20.35
CA TYR A 35 16.38 3.68 -20.44
C TYR A 35 16.51 5.02 -21.20
N ASN A 36 17.68 5.67 -21.13
CA ASN A 36 17.95 6.89 -21.91
C ASN A 36 17.96 6.60 -23.42
N CYS A 37 18.54 5.48 -23.85
CA CYS A 37 18.48 5.09 -25.25
C CYS A 37 17.06 4.69 -25.67
N GLN A 38 16.30 4.02 -24.80
CA GLN A 38 14.89 3.71 -25.06
C GLN A 38 14.03 4.97 -25.24
N THR A 39 14.21 5.97 -24.38
CA THR A 39 13.46 7.23 -24.45
C THR A 39 13.93 8.13 -25.58
N ALA A 40 15.22 8.11 -25.93
CA ALA A 40 15.73 8.79 -27.11
C ALA A 40 15.16 8.20 -28.41
N ASP A 41 14.96 6.88 -28.47
CA ASP A 41 14.33 6.23 -29.61
C ASP A 41 12.81 6.46 -29.67
N TRP A 42 12.18 6.88 -28.56
CA TRP A 42 10.71 6.95 -28.45
C TRP A 42 10.06 7.78 -29.57
N THR A 43 10.72 8.84 -30.05
CA THR A 43 10.21 9.65 -31.18
C THR A 43 10.03 8.87 -32.48
N HIS A 44 10.78 7.78 -32.67
CA HIS A 44 10.71 6.90 -33.85
C HIS A 44 10.04 5.57 -33.52
N HIS A 45 10.29 5.05 -32.32
CA HIS A 45 9.78 3.77 -31.85
C HIS A 45 8.30 3.82 -31.44
N GLN A 46 7.74 4.94 -31.01
CA GLN A 46 6.39 4.99 -30.43
C GLN A 46 5.32 4.36 -31.34
N VAL A 47 5.37 4.62 -32.65
CA VAL A 47 4.40 4.10 -33.62
C VAL A 47 4.58 2.59 -33.80
N THR A 48 5.82 2.12 -33.92
CA THR A 48 6.14 0.69 -34.12
C THR A 48 5.95 -0.13 -32.84
N CYS A 49 6.22 0.47 -31.68
CA CYS A 49 5.96 -0.10 -30.36
C CYS A 49 4.48 -0.37 -30.15
N ALA A 50 3.62 0.54 -30.62
CA ALA A 50 2.17 0.39 -30.56
C ALA A 50 1.69 -0.77 -31.46
N THR A 51 2.26 -0.93 -32.64
CA THR A 51 1.81 -1.97 -33.59
C THR A 51 2.42 -3.35 -33.35
N ASN A 52 3.53 -3.45 -32.61
CA ASN A 52 4.24 -4.70 -32.32
C ASN A 52 3.89 -5.30 -30.94
N VAL A 53 2.65 -5.18 -30.50
CA VAL A 53 2.15 -5.96 -29.37
C VAL A 53 1.65 -7.29 -29.93
N SER A 54 2.28 -8.41 -29.56
CA SER A 54 1.79 -9.73 -29.96
C SER A 54 0.32 -9.91 -29.55
N ASP A 55 -0.54 -10.29 -30.50
CA ASP A 55 -2.00 -10.44 -30.33
C ASP A 55 -2.39 -11.35 -29.13
N SER A 56 -1.50 -12.27 -28.73
CA SER A 56 -1.68 -13.17 -27.58
C SER A 56 -1.51 -12.52 -26.19
N THR A 57 -1.03 -11.27 -26.10
CA THR A 57 -0.84 -10.56 -24.81
C THR A 57 -1.87 -9.46 -24.55
N ILE A 58 -2.78 -9.19 -25.50
CA ILE A 58 -3.85 -8.21 -25.31
C ILE A 58 -4.93 -8.81 -24.39
N ARG A 59 -4.82 -8.49 -23.10
CA ARG A 59 -5.88 -8.81 -22.13
C ARG A 59 -7.07 -7.88 -22.38
N LYS A 60 -8.28 -8.43 -22.28
CA LYS A 60 -9.55 -7.69 -22.43
C LYS A 60 -10.35 -7.78 -21.14
N CYS A 61 -11.12 -6.73 -20.85
CA CYS A 61 -12.08 -6.78 -19.75
C CYS A 61 -13.17 -7.82 -20.05
N GLY A 62 -13.44 -8.72 -19.09
CA GLY A 62 -14.47 -9.76 -19.20
C GLY A 62 -15.89 -9.23 -19.44
N LEU A 63 -16.18 -8.04 -18.91
CA LEU A 63 -17.52 -7.44 -19.03
C LEU A 63 -17.65 -6.52 -20.24
N CYS A 64 -16.82 -5.48 -20.31
CA CYS A 64 -17.00 -4.41 -21.29
C CYS A 64 -16.18 -4.61 -22.58
N GLY A 65 -15.34 -5.65 -22.66
CA GLY A 65 -14.50 -5.91 -23.82
C GLY A 65 -13.36 -4.90 -24.04
N GLY A 66 -13.24 -3.88 -23.20
CA GLY A 66 -12.19 -2.86 -23.29
C GLY A 66 -10.80 -3.48 -23.23
N THR A 67 -9.95 -3.10 -24.19
CA THR A 67 -8.54 -3.50 -24.28
C THR A 67 -7.67 -2.36 -23.75
N VAL A 68 -6.59 -2.70 -23.07
CA VAL A 68 -5.63 -1.71 -22.56
C VAL A 68 -4.22 -2.11 -22.94
N TRP A 69 -3.41 -1.10 -23.23
CA TRP A 69 -2.10 -1.22 -23.87
C TRP A 69 -0.96 -1.29 -22.84
N SER A 70 -1.26 -1.71 -21.60
CA SER A 70 -0.26 -1.84 -20.54
C SER A 70 -0.63 -2.90 -19.52
N ASP A 71 0.39 -3.55 -18.96
CA ASP A 71 0.27 -4.64 -17.98
C ASP A 71 -0.40 -4.25 -16.66
N ASN A 72 -0.66 -2.96 -16.42
CA ASN A 72 -1.22 -2.41 -15.17
C ASN A 72 -2.66 -1.88 -15.29
N ALA A 73 -3.32 -1.99 -16.43
CA ALA A 73 -4.62 -1.37 -16.64
C ALA A 73 -5.82 -2.36 -16.55
N LEU A 74 -5.58 -3.68 -16.53
CA LEU A 74 -6.59 -4.68 -16.18
C LEU A 74 -6.18 -5.44 -14.91
N LYS A 75 -7.13 -5.64 -14.01
CA LYS A 75 -6.97 -6.34 -12.74
C LYS A 75 -7.47 -7.78 -12.88
N PRO A 76 -6.71 -8.80 -12.44
CA PRO A 76 -7.16 -10.19 -12.51
C PRO A 76 -8.23 -10.48 -11.45
N CYS A 77 -9.06 -11.49 -11.70
CA CYS A 77 -10.00 -11.99 -10.72
C CYS A 77 -9.22 -12.54 -9.50
N PHE A 78 -9.49 -12.01 -8.32
CA PHE A 78 -8.86 -12.44 -7.06
C PHE A 78 -9.00 -13.94 -6.72
N ARG A 79 -9.97 -14.65 -7.32
CA ARG A 79 -10.17 -16.09 -7.08
C ARG A 79 -9.40 -16.96 -8.06
N CYS A 80 -9.63 -16.80 -9.35
CA CYS A 80 -9.06 -17.67 -10.38
C CYS A 80 -7.78 -17.11 -11.01
N THR A 81 -7.54 -15.80 -10.93
CA THR A 81 -6.46 -15.06 -11.62
C THR A 81 -6.44 -15.19 -13.15
N THR A 82 -7.41 -15.90 -13.73
CA THR A 82 -7.49 -16.18 -15.18
C THR A 82 -8.34 -15.16 -15.93
N GLN A 83 -9.39 -14.61 -15.30
CA GLN A 83 -10.24 -13.56 -15.88
C GLN A 83 -9.75 -12.16 -15.49
N TRP A 84 -9.91 -11.16 -16.37
CA TRP A 84 -9.36 -9.80 -16.21
C TRP A 84 -10.42 -8.71 -16.37
N TYR A 85 -10.29 -7.60 -15.62
CA TYR A 85 -11.29 -6.52 -15.57
C TYR A 85 -10.66 -5.13 -15.49
N CYS A 86 -11.24 -4.13 -16.16
CA CYS A 86 -10.74 -2.75 -16.11
C CYS A 86 -11.06 -2.05 -14.78
N SER A 87 -12.09 -2.51 -14.08
CA SER A 87 -12.47 -2.01 -12.76
C SER A 87 -13.04 -3.13 -11.88
N ARG A 88 -13.06 -2.88 -10.56
CA ARG A 88 -13.72 -3.78 -9.61
C ARG A 88 -15.23 -3.85 -9.88
N GLU A 89 -15.83 -2.77 -10.37
CA GLU A 89 -17.24 -2.74 -10.78
C GLU A 89 -17.51 -3.69 -11.93
N CYS A 90 -16.62 -3.76 -12.94
CA CYS A 90 -16.76 -4.73 -14.03
C CYS A 90 -16.67 -6.16 -13.54
N GLN A 91 -15.78 -6.44 -12.58
CA GLN A 91 -15.67 -7.77 -11.96
C GLN A 91 -16.95 -8.16 -11.19
N VAL A 92 -17.52 -7.23 -10.42
CA VAL A 92 -18.73 -7.48 -9.62
C VAL A 92 -19.95 -7.69 -10.52
N LYS A 93 -20.07 -6.93 -11.61
CA LYS A 93 -21.16 -7.10 -12.58
C LYS A 93 -21.04 -8.40 -13.38
N ASP A 94 -19.83 -8.76 -13.80
CA ASP A 94 -19.56 -10.03 -14.51
C ASP A 94 -19.66 -11.26 -13.59
N TRP A 95 -19.75 -11.07 -12.27
CA TRP A 95 -19.79 -12.17 -11.30
C TRP A 95 -20.98 -13.10 -11.51
N THR A 96 -22.09 -12.63 -12.09
CA THR A 96 -23.24 -13.49 -12.40
C THR A 96 -22.88 -14.61 -13.37
N ASP A 97 -21.96 -14.34 -14.31
CA ASP A 97 -21.64 -15.24 -15.42
C ASP A 97 -20.27 -15.90 -15.20
N HIS A 98 -19.29 -15.14 -14.71
CA HIS A 98 -17.94 -15.65 -14.44
C HIS A 98 -17.91 -16.65 -13.26
N ARG A 99 -18.80 -16.55 -12.26
CA ARG A 99 -18.76 -17.41 -11.07
C ARG A 99 -18.77 -18.91 -11.38
N GLU A 100 -19.47 -19.32 -12.44
CA GLU A 100 -19.61 -20.73 -12.83
C GLU A 100 -18.33 -21.28 -13.47
N THR A 101 -17.52 -20.40 -14.06
CA THR A 101 -16.26 -20.74 -14.75
C THR A 101 -15.02 -20.34 -13.94
N CYS A 102 -15.20 -19.71 -12.78
CA CYS A 102 -14.14 -19.22 -11.90
C CYS A 102 -13.46 -20.37 -11.10
N ALA A 103 -12.53 -21.09 -11.73
CA ALA A 103 -11.82 -22.24 -11.14
C ALA A 103 -10.64 -21.87 -10.20
N GLY A 104 -10.88 -21.08 -9.15
CA GLY A 104 -9.91 -20.82 -8.06
C GLY A 104 -10.12 -21.76 -6.86
N ARG A 105 -9.05 -22.28 -6.24
CA ARG A 105 -9.16 -23.16 -5.04
C ARG A 105 -10.00 -22.51 -3.93
N PRO A 106 -10.88 -23.26 -3.22
CA PRO A 106 -11.70 -22.67 -2.18
C PRO A 106 -10.96 -22.55 -0.84
N ASN A 107 -11.16 -21.43 -0.14
CA ASN A 107 -11.46 -21.50 1.30
C ASN A 107 -12.27 -20.30 1.82
N GLN A 108 -13.58 -20.58 1.98
CA GLN A 108 -14.56 -20.14 3.00
C GLN A 108 -15.01 -18.66 3.16
N PRO A 109 -16.25 -18.46 3.69
CA PRO A 109 -17.21 -17.47 3.22
C PRO A 109 -17.11 -16.10 3.88
N ASP A 110 -17.46 -15.08 3.09
CA ASP A 110 -17.60 -13.68 3.46
C ASP A 110 -18.93 -13.49 4.21
N SER A 111 -18.87 -13.25 5.52
CA SER A 111 -20.04 -12.84 6.30
C SER A 111 -20.17 -11.32 6.22
N SER A 112 -20.74 -10.84 5.12
CA SER A 112 -21.31 -9.50 5.01
C SER A 112 -22.76 -9.63 4.56
N GLU A 113 -23.63 -10.06 5.48
CA GLU A 113 -25.02 -9.63 5.46
C GLU A 113 -25.13 -8.50 6.47
N GLU A 114 -25.19 -7.27 5.96
CA GLU A 114 -25.82 -6.16 6.69
C GLU A 114 -27.34 -6.31 6.55
N PRO A 115 -28.12 -6.09 7.63
CA PRO A 115 -29.58 -6.15 7.57
C PRO A 115 -30.15 -4.90 6.86
N PRO A 116 -31.21 -5.02 6.04
CA PRO A 116 -31.88 -3.85 5.49
C PRO A 116 -32.72 -3.15 6.56
N ALA A 117 -32.49 -1.84 6.70
CA ALA A 117 -33.38 -0.93 7.39
C ALA A 117 -34.59 -0.59 6.51
N ASP A 118 -35.73 -0.47 7.18
CA ASP A 118 -36.91 0.34 6.87
C ASP A 118 -37.70 0.03 5.60
N ASN A 119 -38.88 -0.56 5.80
CA ASN A 119 -40.07 -0.17 5.04
C ASN A 119 -41.26 -0.09 6.00
N GLU A 120 -41.72 1.14 6.23
CA GLU A 120 -43.05 1.46 6.75
C GLU A 120 -44.14 0.83 5.87
N PRO A 121 -45.23 0.28 6.44
CA PRO A 121 -46.41 -0.04 5.66
C PRO A 121 -47.43 1.10 5.73
N ALA A 122 -47.86 1.57 4.55
CA ALA A 122 -49.01 2.43 4.41
C ALA A 122 -50.32 1.65 4.60
N ALA A 123 -51.15 2.15 5.51
CA ALA A 123 -52.57 2.45 5.34
C ALA A 123 -53.46 1.44 4.58
N ASP A 124 -54.35 0.81 5.38
CA ASP A 124 -55.81 0.77 5.22
C ASP A 124 -56.39 -0.65 5.22
N ASN A 125 -57.02 -1.01 6.35
CA ASN A 125 -58.46 -1.30 6.45
C ASN A 125 -58.83 -1.79 7.87
N GLU A 126 -59.62 -0.97 8.55
CA GLU A 126 -60.48 -1.30 9.69
C GLU A 126 -61.75 -2.06 9.23
N PRO A 127 -62.69 -2.52 10.11
CA PRO A 127 -62.68 -2.53 11.58
C PRO A 127 -63.21 -3.83 12.26
N ALA A 128 -63.15 -3.77 13.61
CA ALA A 128 -64.10 -4.29 14.61
C ALA A 128 -64.10 -5.79 14.94
N ALA A 129 -63.74 -6.14 16.17
CA ALA A 129 -64.70 -6.35 17.26
C ALA A 129 -63.99 -6.95 18.49
N ASP A 130 -64.31 -6.37 19.66
CA ASP A 130 -64.35 -6.90 21.03
C ASP A 130 -63.75 -8.29 21.34
N THR A 131 -63.01 -8.38 22.45
CA THR A 131 -63.24 -9.29 23.62
C THR A 131 -61.91 -9.67 24.30
N GLU A 132 -61.64 -9.08 25.47
CA GLU A 132 -60.88 -9.74 26.57
C GLU A 132 -61.83 -10.74 27.30
N PRO A 133 -61.41 -11.70 28.18
CA PRO A 133 -60.13 -11.82 28.88
C PRO A 133 -59.59 -13.27 29.11
N ALA A 134 -58.47 -13.34 29.86
CA ALA A 134 -58.19 -14.25 30.98
C ALA A 134 -57.43 -15.59 30.80
N ALA A 135 -56.32 -15.64 31.55
CA ALA A 135 -55.88 -16.68 32.49
C ALA A 135 -55.10 -17.94 32.02
N GLY A 136 -54.02 -18.22 32.76
CA GLY A 136 -53.23 -19.47 32.80
C GLY A 136 -52.11 -19.49 31.75
N THR A 137 -50.84 -19.82 32.01
CA THR A 137 -50.26 -20.79 32.94
C THR A 137 -48.72 -20.56 32.90
N GLU A 138 -48.00 -20.52 34.04
CA GLU A 138 -46.55 -20.84 34.08
C GLU A 138 -46.36 -22.36 33.89
N PRO A 139 -45.18 -22.99 33.60
CA PRO A 139 -43.77 -22.55 33.71
C PRO A 139 -42.96 -22.88 32.40
N THR A 140 -41.66 -22.69 32.18
CA THR A 140 -40.47 -23.25 32.83
C THR A 140 -39.18 -22.62 32.27
N VAL A 141 -38.15 -22.61 33.11
CA VAL A 141 -36.72 -22.34 32.89
C VAL A 141 -36.14 -23.06 31.67
N ASP A 142 -35.32 -22.35 30.87
CA ASP A 142 -34.14 -22.93 30.21
C ASP A 142 -33.05 -21.89 29.88
N THR A 143 -32.07 -21.84 30.77
CA THR A 143 -30.61 -21.80 30.54
C THR A 143 -30.03 -21.02 29.34
N GLU A 144 -29.43 -19.85 29.65
CA GLU A 144 -28.51 -19.11 28.77
C GLU A 144 -27.23 -19.92 28.43
N PRO A 145 -26.78 -19.98 27.16
CA PRO A 145 -25.51 -20.63 26.82
C PRO A 145 -24.29 -19.77 27.20
N PRO A 146 -23.16 -20.38 27.62
CA PRO A 146 -22.03 -19.67 28.22
C PRO A 146 -21.19 -18.88 27.19
N PRO A 147 -20.47 -17.83 27.64
CA PRO A 147 -19.73 -16.95 26.75
C PRO A 147 -18.51 -17.65 26.12
N LYS A 148 -18.43 -17.60 24.78
CA LYS A 148 -17.33 -18.14 23.99
C LYS A 148 -16.01 -17.45 24.35
N LYS A 149 -15.02 -18.25 24.77
CA LYS A 149 -13.65 -17.80 25.11
C LYS A 149 -13.00 -17.11 23.90
N LYS A 150 -12.60 -15.84 24.06
CA LYS A 150 -11.84 -15.08 23.06
C LYS A 150 -10.47 -15.73 22.85
N LYS A 151 -10.18 -16.20 21.63
CA LYS A 151 -8.84 -16.66 21.24
C LYS A 151 -7.86 -15.48 21.34
N LYS A 152 -6.75 -15.66 22.07
CA LYS A 152 -5.62 -14.71 22.06
C LYS A 152 -5.13 -14.60 20.60
N ARG A 153 -5.00 -13.38 20.09
CA ARG A 153 -4.36 -13.14 18.80
C ARG A 153 -2.88 -13.45 18.94
N ASP A 154 -2.35 -14.26 18.04
CA ASP A 154 -0.92 -14.52 17.95
C ASP A 154 -0.17 -13.19 17.73
N PRO A 155 1.03 -13.01 18.30
CA PRO A 155 1.85 -11.84 18.04
C PRO A 155 2.14 -11.72 16.54
N PRO A 156 2.19 -10.50 15.99
CA PRO A 156 2.48 -10.30 14.58
C PRO A 156 3.84 -10.94 14.23
N PRO A 157 3.97 -11.52 13.03
CA PRO A 157 5.25 -12.04 12.57
C PRO A 157 6.30 -10.92 12.56
N PRO A 158 7.59 -11.24 12.74
CA PRO A 158 8.64 -10.26 12.69
C PRO A 158 8.58 -9.49 11.37
N PRO A 159 8.85 -8.17 11.36
CA PRO A 159 8.97 -7.41 10.14
C PRO A 159 9.95 -8.08 9.20
N LYS A 160 9.54 -8.25 7.95
CA LYS A 160 10.46 -8.69 6.90
C LYS A 160 11.41 -7.53 6.58
N ASN A 161 12.65 -7.83 6.20
CA ASN A 161 13.64 -6.84 5.73
C ASN A 161 14.12 -5.76 6.73
N LEU A 162 13.78 -5.89 8.03
CA LEU A 162 14.38 -5.11 9.11
C LEU A 162 15.06 -6.04 10.12
N GLU A 163 16.27 -5.71 10.53
CA GLU A 163 17.03 -6.48 11.53
C GLU A 163 16.47 -6.28 12.94
N VAL A 164 16.03 -5.06 13.25
CA VAL A 164 15.54 -4.71 14.59
C VAL A 164 14.03 -4.48 14.59
N VAL A 165 13.35 -5.27 15.43
CA VAL A 165 11.91 -5.13 15.66
C VAL A 165 11.66 -4.15 16.80
N ILE A 166 11.00 -3.03 16.49
CA ILE A 166 10.49 -2.11 17.51
C ILE A 166 9.11 -2.61 17.96
N SER A 167 8.94 -2.82 19.26
CA SER A 167 7.70 -3.37 19.84
C SER A 167 6.56 -2.35 19.93
N LYS A 168 6.88 -1.07 20.08
CA LYS A 168 5.93 0.05 20.17
C LYS A 168 6.30 1.18 19.20
N PRO A 169 6.24 0.95 17.87
CA PRO A 169 6.64 1.93 16.88
C PRO A 169 5.92 3.29 17.00
N PHE A 170 4.66 3.35 17.41
CA PHE A 170 3.91 4.60 17.52
C PHE A 170 4.27 5.41 18.77
N LEU A 171 4.65 4.75 19.87
CA LEU A 171 5.30 5.42 21.00
C LEU A 171 6.62 6.06 20.58
N GLU A 172 7.47 5.30 19.87
CA GLU A 172 8.77 5.81 19.39
C GLU A 172 8.61 6.94 18.36
N LEU A 173 7.55 6.91 17.55
CA LEU A 173 7.20 8.02 16.66
C LEU A 173 6.80 9.26 17.47
N GLU A 174 5.99 9.13 18.52
CA GLU A 174 5.68 10.27 19.39
C GLU A 174 6.95 10.88 20.01
N THR A 175 7.82 10.05 20.57
CA THR A 175 9.05 10.49 21.23
C THR A 175 10.16 10.88 20.25
N LYS A 176 9.89 10.78 18.93
CA LYS A 176 10.81 11.07 17.83
C LYS A 176 12.06 10.17 17.79
N THR A 177 12.00 9.02 18.44
CA THR A 177 13.10 8.06 18.55
C THR A 177 12.92 6.82 17.67
N TRP A 178 11.93 6.82 16.77
CA TRP A 178 11.59 5.69 15.88
C TRP A 178 12.75 5.14 15.02
N LEU A 179 13.77 5.97 14.75
CA LEU A 179 15.00 5.55 14.05
C LEU A 179 16.17 5.19 14.98
N HIS A 180 16.13 5.56 16.27
CA HIS A 180 17.32 5.58 17.14
C HIS A 180 17.84 4.19 17.52
N ASN A 181 16.94 3.24 17.68
CA ASN A 181 17.25 1.88 18.13
C ASN A 181 17.28 0.88 16.97
N ARG A 182 17.91 1.25 15.86
CA ARG A 182 17.98 0.46 14.62
C ARG A 182 19.40 0.40 14.09
N SER A 183 19.70 -0.61 13.27
CA SER A 183 20.95 -0.66 12.54
C SER A 183 21.01 0.45 11.48
N GLN A 184 22.22 0.78 11.03
CA GLN A 184 22.43 1.79 10.00
C GLN A 184 21.65 1.48 8.71
N GLU A 185 21.66 0.20 8.29
CA GLU A 185 20.95 -0.26 7.11
C GLU A 185 19.42 -0.13 7.26
N ASP A 186 18.85 -0.52 8.41
CA ASP A 186 17.43 -0.34 8.70
C ASP A 186 17.01 1.13 8.62
N VAL A 187 17.82 2.03 9.19
CA VAL A 187 17.55 3.47 9.14
C VAL A 187 17.57 3.97 7.69
N TYR A 188 18.50 3.51 6.86
CA TYR A 188 18.56 3.90 5.46
C TYR A 188 17.34 3.43 4.68
N LYS A 189 16.95 2.16 4.81
CA LYS A 189 15.73 1.60 4.19
C LYS A 189 14.50 2.44 4.52
N LEU A 190 14.31 2.75 5.81
CA LEU A 190 13.14 3.51 6.29
C LEU A 190 13.16 4.96 5.80
N LEU A 191 14.32 5.62 5.78
CA LEU A 191 14.44 6.99 5.24
C LEU A 191 14.13 7.01 3.74
N ILE A 192 14.68 6.07 2.98
CA ILE A 192 14.48 5.98 1.54
C ILE A 192 13.01 5.70 1.22
N ASP A 193 12.39 4.72 1.87
CA ASP A 193 10.98 4.38 1.62
C ASP A 193 10.01 5.43 2.14
N THR A 194 10.34 6.17 3.21
CA THR A 194 9.56 7.34 3.63
C THR A 194 9.48 8.34 2.48
N TYR A 195 10.64 8.64 1.87
CA TYR A 195 10.71 9.58 0.77
C TYR A 195 10.00 9.05 -0.48
N ARG A 196 10.27 7.80 -0.90
CA ARG A 196 9.61 7.17 -2.07
C ARG A 196 8.09 7.14 -1.90
N LEU A 197 7.59 6.78 -0.71
CA LEU A 197 6.16 6.79 -0.41
C LEU A 197 5.59 8.21 -0.51
N ARG A 198 6.30 9.22 -0.01
CA ARG A 198 5.85 10.62 -0.12
C ARG A 198 5.74 11.05 -1.57
N GLN A 199 6.71 10.69 -2.42
CA GLN A 199 6.64 11.02 -3.85
C GLN A 199 5.42 10.36 -4.52
N THR A 200 5.15 9.08 -4.22
CA THR A 200 3.94 8.40 -4.71
C THR A 200 2.66 9.07 -4.21
N ASP A 201 2.60 9.46 -2.94
CA ASP A 201 1.45 10.16 -2.37
C ASP A 201 1.24 11.53 -3.04
N GLN A 202 2.30 12.31 -3.26
CA GLN A 202 2.24 13.59 -3.99
C GLN A 202 1.74 13.41 -5.42
N PHE A 203 2.26 12.42 -6.14
CA PHE A 203 1.85 12.15 -7.50
C PHE A 203 0.39 11.67 -7.59
N ARG A 204 -0.01 10.71 -6.76
CA ARG A 204 -1.32 10.05 -6.87
C ARG A 204 -2.47 10.76 -6.17
N LEU A 205 -2.19 11.49 -5.09
CA LEU A 205 -3.23 12.07 -4.24
C LEU A 205 -3.25 13.60 -4.29
N GLU A 206 -2.10 14.21 -4.59
CA GLU A 206 -1.97 15.68 -4.64
C GLU A 206 -1.80 16.19 -6.09
N GLU A 207 -1.61 15.28 -7.06
CA GLU A 207 -1.30 15.60 -8.46
C GLU A 207 -0.07 16.51 -8.62
N VAL A 208 0.88 16.42 -7.68
CA VAL A 208 2.11 17.20 -7.65
C VAL A 208 3.28 16.34 -8.13
N ILE A 209 4.00 16.85 -9.14
CA ILE A 209 5.26 16.27 -9.62
C ILE A 209 6.41 17.17 -9.17
N GLU A 210 7.26 16.67 -8.28
CA GLU A 210 8.46 17.39 -7.85
C GLU A 210 9.54 17.35 -8.95
N PRO A 211 10.10 18.51 -9.36
CA PRO A 211 11.20 18.56 -10.32
C PRO A 211 12.44 17.78 -9.86
N GLY A 212 13.09 17.08 -10.78
CA GLY A 212 14.31 16.30 -10.48
C GLY A 212 14.04 14.95 -9.81
N THR A 213 12.81 14.44 -9.93
CA THR A 213 12.41 13.12 -9.47
C THR A 213 12.08 12.18 -10.62
N ILE A 214 11.98 10.87 -10.35
CA ILE A 214 11.59 9.87 -11.36
C ILE A 214 10.21 10.16 -11.97
N PHE A 215 9.31 10.80 -11.22
CA PHE A 215 7.98 11.22 -11.71
C PHE A 215 8.07 12.39 -12.71
N ALA A 216 9.17 13.16 -12.67
CA ALA A 216 9.48 14.22 -13.61
C ALA A 216 10.39 13.75 -14.77
N GLY A 217 10.65 12.45 -14.90
CA GLY A 217 11.53 11.87 -15.92
C GLY A 217 13.03 11.91 -15.59
N ALA A 218 13.42 12.26 -14.35
CA ALA A 218 14.81 12.17 -13.94
C ALA A 218 15.26 10.70 -13.79
N PRO A 219 16.55 10.37 -13.98
CA PRO A 219 17.03 8.98 -13.91
C PRO A 219 16.89 8.37 -12.50
N ASN A 220 16.87 9.20 -11.47
CA ASN A 220 16.64 8.81 -10.08
C ASN A 220 16.13 10.02 -9.30
N SER A 221 15.64 9.78 -8.08
CA SER A 221 15.17 10.85 -7.19
C SER A 221 16.24 11.36 -6.20
N ARG A 222 17.55 11.21 -6.51
CA ARG A 222 18.68 11.54 -5.62
C ARG A 222 18.64 12.99 -5.13
N TYR A 223 18.31 13.93 -6.02
CA TYR A 223 18.31 15.36 -5.69
C TYR A 223 17.25 15.71 -4.64
N GLY A 224 16.00 15.29 -4.86
CA GLY A 224 14.92 15.49 -3.90
C GLY A 224 15.15 14.71 -2.60
N PHE A 225 15.73 13.50 -2.67
CA PHE A 225 16.08 12.73 -1.48
C PHE A 225 17.14 13.43 -0.60
N ARG A 226 18.20 14.01 -1.19
CA ARG A 226 19.18 14.83 -0.45
C ARG A 226 18.49 16.02 0.23
N ARG A 227 17.50 16.63 -0.41
CA ARG A 227 16.72 17.72 0.19
C ARG A 227 15.87 17.24 1.36
N PHE A 228 15.24 16.07 1.26
CA PHE A 228 14.51 15.42 2.34
C PHE A 228 15.42 15.12 3.55
N LEU A 229 16.59 14.52 3.34
CA LEU A 229 17.54 14.23 4.43
C LEU A 229 18.03 15.50 5.14
N ARG A 230 18.28 16.58 4.39
CA ARG A 230 18.64 17.89 4.99
C ARG A 230 17.50 18.48 5.81
N GLN A 231 16.24 18.18 5.51
CA GLN A 231 15.12 18.58 6.35
C GLN A 231 15.09 17.73 7.62
N ALA A 232 15.29 16.42 7.51
CA ALA A 232 15.36 15.52 8.67
C ALA A 232 16.47 15.93 9.65
N GLN A 233 17.67 16.28 9.15
CA GLN A 233 18.79 16.77 9.98
C GLN A 233 18.48 18.05 10.77
N ARG A 234 17.56 18.88 10.27
CA ARG A 234 17.15 20.11 10.97
C ARG A 234 16.13 19.86 12.07
N LYS A 235 15.58 18.64 12.18
CA LYS A 235 14.60 18.27 13.21
C LYS A 235 15.34 17.75 14.44
N PRO A 236 15.29 18.46 15.59
CA PRO A 236 16.01 18.06 16.78
C PRO A 236 15.58 16.67 17.25
N GLY A 237 16.57 15.78 17.46
CA GLY A 237 16.37 14.44 18.02
C GLY A 237 15.63 13.46 17.12
N LEU A 238 15.46 13.75 15.82
CA LEU A 238 14.74 12.87 14.88
C LEU A 238 15.64 11.81 14.25
N LEU A 239 16.92 12.15 14.04
CA LEU A 239 17.92 11.25 13.49
C LEU A 239 18.79 10.68 14.62
N PRO A 240 19.28 9.43 14.49
CA PRO A 240 20.11 8.81 15.51
C PRO A 240 21.39 9.62 15.81
N PRO A 241 21.96 9.51 17.02
CA PRO A 241 23.17 10.26 17.40
C PRO A 241 24.40 9.99 16.53
N TRP A 242 24.46 8.81 15.89
CA TRP A 242 25.53 8.43 14.96
C TRP A 242 25.38 9.06 13.57
N TRP A 243 24.30 9.79 13.31
CA TRP A 243 24.07 10.43 12.01
C TRP A 243 25.04 11.59 11.78
N THR A 244 25.87 11.46 10.74
CA THR A 244 26.91 12.40 10.34
C THR A 244 26.78 12.78 8.86
N ALA A 245 27.69 13.62 8.36
CA ALA A 245 27.80 13.91 6.93
C ALA A 245 28.19 12.66 6.11
N MET A 246 29.01 11.78 6.67
CA MET A 246 29.41 10.53 6.01
C MET A 246 28.20 9.60 5.85
N THR A 247 27.47 9.34 6.95
CA THR A 247 26.27 8.49 6.88
C THR A 247 25.15 9.10 6.04
N PHE A 248 25.14 10.42 5.86
CA PHE A 248 24.24 11.09 4.94
C PHE A 248 24.57 10.74 3.48
N ASP A 249 25.84 10.80 3.08
CA ASP A 249 26.25 10.47 1.72
C ASP A 249 26.12 8.96 1.44
N ASP A 250 26.47 8.10 2.40
CA ASP A 250 26.27 6.65 2.31
C ASP A 250 24.79 6.28 2.09
N CYS A 251 23.87 6.92 2.83
CA CYS A 251 22.43 6.71 2.67
C CYS A 251 21.95 7.09 1.26
N VAL A 252 22.47 8.19 0.73
CA VAL A 252 22.15 8.66 -0.63
C VAL A 252 22.69 7.70 -1.67
N GLU A 253 23.91 7.18 -1.49
CA GLU A 253 24.53 6.23 -2.40
C GLU A 253 23.76 4.91 -2.44
N MET A 254 23.46 4.32 -1.26
CA MET A 254 22.62 3.13 -1.14
C MET A 254 21.26 3.32 -1.82
N GLY A 255 20.63 4.49 -1.64
CA GLY A 255 19.36 4.79 -2.29
C GLY A 255 19.45 4.92 -3.81
N THR A 256 20.63 5.09 -4.40
CA THR A 256 20.82 5.18 -5.86
C THR A 256 21.34 3.91 -6.52
N ASP A 257 21.54 2.84 -5.75
CA ASP A 257 21.85 1.52 -6.27
C ASP A 257 20.57 0.88 -6.85
N LEU A 258 20.60 0.46 -8.11
CA LEU A 258 19.46 -0.18 -8.78
C LEU A 258 19.29 -1.65 -8.36
N SER A 259 20.36 -2.30 -7.88
CA SER A 259 20.30 -3.68 -7.36
C SER A 259 19.57 -3.74 -6.01
N PHE A 260 19.43 -2.61 -5.35
CA PHE A 260 18.77 -2.49 -4.06
C PHE A 260 17.26 -2.35 -4.20
N THR A 261 16.49 -3.17 -3.49
CA THR A 261 15.02 -3.18 -3.56
C THR A 261 14.37 -1.86 -3.12
N HIS A 262 15.09 -1.06 -2.32
CA HIS A 262 14.62 0.25 -1.87
C HIS A 262 15.05 1.40 -2.80
N SER A 263 15.57 1.12 -4.01
CA SER A 263 16.14 2.14 -4.89
C SER A 263 15.21 3.33 -5.19
N LEU A 264 15.77 4.54 -5.17
CA LEU A 264 15.17 5.82 -5.59
C LEU A 264 14.90 5.90 -7.11
N MET A 265 15.30 4.87 -7.86
CA MET A 265 14.97 4.68 -9.27
C MET A 265 13.63 3.98 -9.48
N LEU A 266 13.04 3.41 -8.41
CA LEU A 266 11.83 2.60 -8.46
C LEU A 266 10.67 3.29 -7.75
N VAL A 267 9.52 3.35 -8.42
CA VAL A 267 8.24 3.73 -7.80
C VAL A 267 7.85 2.68 -6.75
N ILE A 268 7.27 3.10 -5.64
CA ILE A 268 6.74 2.21 -4.60
C ILE A 268 5.26 2.50 -4.33
N GLU A 269 4.47 1.46 -4.14
CA GLU A 269 3.09 1.54 -3.70
C GLU A 269 2.89 1.13 -2.24
N LYS A 270 1.73 1.49 -1.68
CA LYS A 270 1.38 1.16 -0.30
C LYS A 270 1.35 -0.35 -0.03
N ASN A 271 1.04 -1.17 -1.03
CA ASN A 271 1.01 -2.62 -0.87
C ASN A 271 2.43 -3.21 -0.89
N ASP A 272 3.31 -2.70 -1.76
CA ASP A 272 4.71 -3.09 -1.79
C ASP A 272 5.37 -2.87 -0.42
N ILE A 273 5.08 -1.76 0.26
CA ILE A 273 5.56 -1.49 1.62
C ILE A 273 5.04 -2.55 2.61
N LYS A 274 3.74 -2.87 2.59
CA LYS A 274 3.18 -3.87 3.51
C LYS A 274 3.80 -5.24 3.29
N GLU A 275 4.08 -5.61 2.05
CA GLU A 275 4.71 -6.88 1.69
C GLU A 275 6.20 -6.89 2.06
N CYS A 276 6.91 -5.82 1.73
CA CYS A 276 8.33 -5.61 2.03
C CYS A 276 8.60 -5.71 3.53
N TYR A 277 7.80 -5.03 4.35
CA TYR A 277 8.03 -4.99 5.79
C TYR A 277 7.22 -6.04 6.57
N GLY A 278 6.27 -6.74 5.95
CA GLY A 278 5.39 -7.69 6.64
C GLY A 278 4.48 -7.06 7.71
N ASP A 279 4.40 -5.73 7.78
CA ASP A 279 3.64 -4.99 8.78
C ASP A 279 2.60 -4.08 8.10
N ARG A 280 1.32 -4.34 8.39
CA ARG A 280 0.19 -3.59 7.85
C ARG A 280 0.19 -2.12 8.28
N SER A 281 0.84 -1.81 9.40
CA SER A 281 0.93 -0.47 9.97
C SER A 281 2.11 0.34 9.44
N MET A 282 3.04 -0.29 8.70
CA MET A 282 4.27 0.35 8.24
C MET A 282 4.02 1.57 7.34
N VAL A 283 3.01 1.50 6.47
CA VAL A 283 2.61 2.65 5.63
C VAL A 283 2.24 3.86 6.50
N THR A 284 1.53 3.63 7.62
CA THR A 284 1.18 4.68 8.57
C THR A 284 2.41 5.19 9.30
N GLN A 285 3.31 4.30 9.74
CA GLN A 285 4.56 4.69 10.41
C GLN A 285 5.41 5.61 9.51
N LEU A 286 5.64 5.22 8.26
CA LEU A 286 6.42 5.99 7.28
C LEU A 286 5.78 7.35 7.00
N ARG A 287 4.45 7.44 6.88
CA ARG A 287 3.75 8.71 6.68
C ARG A 287 3.86 9.65 7.87
N LEU A 288 3.70 9.12 9.09
CA LEU A 288 3.85 9.89 10.32
C LEU A 288 5.28 10.40 10.51
N PHE A 289 6.28 9.55 10.24
CA PHE A 289 7.67 9.96 10.25
C PHE A 289 7.94 11.02 9.15
N GLY A 290 7.42 10.81 7.94
CA GLY A 290 7.50 11.78 6.86
C GLY A 290 6.91 13.14 7.24
N GLU A 291 5.76 13.16 7.92
CA GLU A 291 5.17 14.39 8.45
C GLU A 291 6.08 15.10 9.47
N GLN A 292 6.80 14.36 10.33
CA GLN A 292 7.77 14.99 11.25
C GLN A 292 8.92 15.69 10.49
N VAL A 293 9.31 15.14 9.33
CA VAL A 293 10.33 15.73 8.45
C VAL A 293 9.77 16.93 7.68
N TYR A 294 8.67 16.76 6.94
CA TYR A 294 8.10 17.79 6.06
C TYR A 294 7.30 18.87 6.82
N GLY A 295 6.82 18.56 8.03
CA GLY A 295 5.89 19.40 8.79
C GLY A 295 4.42 19.29 8.32
N ILE A 296 4.14 18.47 7.31
CA ILE A 296 2.81 18.30 6.74
C ILE A 296 2.60 16.87 6.26
N GLY A 297 1.44 16.27 6.53
CA GLY A 297 1.08 14.95 6.03
C GLY A 297 0.66 14.98 4.54
N PRO A 298 0.34 13.80 3.97
CA PRO A 298 -0.23 13.71 2.63
C PRO A 298 -1.58 14.43 2.54
N CYS A 299 -1.85 15.09 1.41
CA CYS A 299 -3.05 15.89 1.16
C CYS A 299 -3.29 17.02 2.17
N GLY A 300 -2.26 17.44 2.91
CA GLY A 300 -2.39 18.46 3.95
C GLY A 300 -3.08 17.99 5.24
N HIS A 301 -3.42 16.69 5.35
CA HIS A 301 -4.01 16.16 6.57
C HIS A 301 -2.94 15.91 7.64
N SER A 302 -3.26 16.28 8.89
CA SER A 302 -2.44 15.94 10.06
C SER A 302 -2.61 14.46 10.41
N GLY A 303 -1.49 13.79 10.67
CA GLY A 303 -1.45 12.41 11.15
C GLY A 303 -1.69 12.26 12.65
N GLU A 304 -1.91 13.34 13.39
CA GLU A 304 -2.03 13.34 14.85
C GLU A 304 -3.10 12.37 15.38
N GLN A 305 -4.29 12.37 14.76
CA GLN A 305 -5.36 11.45 15.13
C GLN A 305 -4.98 9.98 14.88
N ALA A 306 -4.27 9.71 13.78
CA ALA A 306 -3.78 8.37 13.48
C ALA A 306 -2.70 7.93 14.49
N LEU A 307 -1.75 8.81 14.82
CA LEU A 307 -0.72 8.54 15.83
C LEU A 307 -1.35 8.25 17.20
N PHE A 308 -2.30 9.09 17.64
CA PHE A 308 -3.02 8.91 18.89
C PHE A 308 -3.79 7.57 18.93
N ALA A 309 -4.55 7.26 17.88
CA ALA A 309 -5.32 6.02 17.80
C ALA A 309 -4.43 4.78 17.82
N MET A 310 -3.30 4.82 17.10
CA MET A 310 -2.38 3.69 17.02
C MET A 310 -1.59 3.49 18.31
N ARG A 311 -1.14 4.56 18.97
CA ARG A 311 -0.47 4.46 20.29
C ARG A 311 -1.38 3.85 21.35
N ARG A 312 -2.65 4.26 21.39
CA ARG A 312 -3.63 3.67 22.32
C ARG A 312 -3.80 2.17 22.13
N ARG A 313 -3.71 1.70 20.87
CA ARG A 313 -3.73 0.27 20.55
C ARG A 313 -2.48 -0.45 21.05
N GLU A 314 -1.30 0.18 21.00
CA GLU A 314 -0.05 -0.39 21.53
C GLU A 314 -0.05 -0.51 23.06
N GLU A 315 -0.67 0.43 23.77
CA GLU A 315 -0.77 0.42 25.23
C GLU A 315 -1.78 -0.60 25.78
N GLY A 316 -2.63 -1.17 24.92
CA GLY A 316 -3.63 -2.17 25.33
C GLY A 316 -4.74 -1.62 26.24
N LYS A 317 -4.85 -0.29 26.39
CA LYS A 317 -5.85 0.36 27.26
C LYS A 317 -7.26 0.15 26.70
N LYS A 318 -8.17 -0.34 27.55
CA LYS A 318 -9.59 -0.47 27.21
C LYS A 318 -10.27 0.89 27.38
N PHE A 319 -11.34 1.13 26.62
CA PHE A 319 -12.14 2.36 26.68
C PHE A 319 -12.54 2.76 28.12
N VAL A 320 -12.78 1.78 28.99
CA VAL A 320 -13.17 1.97 30.40
C VAL A 320 -12.05 2.57 31.26
N ASP A 321 -10.78 2.24 30.99
CA ASP A 321 -9.64 2.77 31.75
C ASP A 321 -9.42 4.27 31.47
N LEU A 322 -9.86 4.71 30.29
CA LEU A 322 -9.69 6.08 29.79
C LEU A 322 -10.78 7.03 30.32
N LEU A 323 -11.95 6.51 30.68
CA LEU A 323 -12.98 7.27 31.42
C LEU A 323 -12.57 7.56 32.87
N LYS A 324 -11.67 6.75 33.43
CA LYS A 324 -11.09 6.97 34.75
C LYS A 324 -9.96 8.02 34.69
N ASP A 325 -9.09 7.93 33.68
CA ASP A 325 -7.99 8.89 33.49
C ASP A 325 -8.46 10.30 33.09
N SER A 326 -9.64 10.43 32.47
CA SER A 326 -10.26 11.72 32.12
C SER A 326 -11.05 12.36 33.27
N GLY A 327 -11.04 11.77 34.47
CA GLY A 327 -11.69 12.32 35.66
C GLY A 327 -13.22 12.32 35.62
N PHE A 328 -13.85 11.59 34.68
CA PHE A 328 -15.31 11.60 34.49
C PHE A 328 -16.06 10.68 35.46
N MET A 329 -15.39 9.68 36.04
CA MET A 329 -15.94 8.88 37.13
C MET A 329 -15.37 9.34 38.47
N GLY A 330 -15.94 10.41 39.02
CA GLY A 330 -15.76 10.75 40.42
C GLY A 330 -16.24 9.60 41.32
N ASN A 331 -15.44 9.25 42.32
CA ASN A 331 -15.80 8.27 43.35
C ASN A 331 -17.08 8.73 44.07
N GLY A 332 -18.21 8.09 43.75
CA GLY A 332 -19.39 8.10 44.61
C GLY A 332 -19.09 7.20 45.82
N LYS A 333 -18.74 7.83 46.94
CA LYS A 333 -18.94 7.26 48.28
C LYS A 333 -20.32 7.68 48.78
#